data_AF-A0A9X5CRZ0-F1
#
_entry.id   AF-A0A9X5CRZ0-F1
#
_cell.length_a   1.000
_cell.length_b   1.000
_cell.length_c   1.000
_cell.angle_alpha   90.00
_cell.angle_beta   90.00
_cell.angle_gamma   90.00
#
_symmetry.space_group_name_H-M   'P 1'
#
loop_
_entity.id
_entity.type
_entity.pdbx_description
1 polymer ?
#
loop_
_entity_poly.entity_id
_entity_poly.type
_entity_poly.pdbx_seq_one_letter_code
_entity_poly.pdbx_strand_id
1 'polypeptide(L)'
;MVETTGGGPQDGAAEVLDRPLPDGVRRRVVQIVADGFGGLTVAELPAQLRQYARFTPTRRAKFAGNAMAAALETDPLFRQRIGEKLRESQPELTGALDSGSPPPAADPLDVAAAAYVLRPPGWVKLVTAAGEEAQRADAERADEETRAELERLRAELDRAR
;
A
#
# COMPACT_ATOMS: atom_id res chain seq x y z
N MET A 1 -27.33 25.46 31.88
CA MET A 1 -27.07 25.84 30.47
C MET A 1 -26.02 24.86 29.97
N VAL A 2 -26.52 23.84 29.27
CA VAL A 2 -25.87 22.82 28.42
C VAL A 2 -24.50 22.27 28.85
N GLU A 3 -24.55 21.05 29.38
CA GLU A 3 -23.46 20.08 29.41
C GLU A 3 -23.11 19.68 27.97
N THR A 4 -21.84 19.84 27.57
CA THR A 4 -21.34 19.31 26.29
C THR A 4 -21.13 17.81 26.45
N THR A 5 -22.09 17.05 25.91
CA THR A 5 -22.03 15.60 25.76
C THR A 5 -20.87 15.20 24.85
N GLY A 6 -20.19 14.13 25.25
CA GLY A 6 -19.02 13.58 24.57
C GLY A 6 -19.29 13.12 23.14
N GLY A 7 -18.33 13.41 22.26
CA GLY A 7 -18.18 12.73 20.99
C GLY A 7 -17.52 11.38 21.23
N GLY A 8 -18.33 10.32 21.38
CA GLY A 8 -17.84 8.95 21.28
C GLY A 8 -17.26 8.68 19.89
N PRO A 9 -16.29 7.76 19.73
CA PRO A 9 -15.79 7.36 18.43
C PRO A 9 -16.96 6.79 17.63
N GLN A 10 -17.26 7.43 16.50
CA GLN A 10 -18.35 7.00 15.62
C GLN A 10 -18.10 5.56 15.17
N ASP A 11 -19.12 4.76 15.42
CA ASP A 11 -19.42 3.42 14.95
C ASP A 11 -18.59 2.93 13.76
N GLY A 12 -17.99 1.75 13.95
CA GLY A 12 -17.29 0.94 12.96
C GLY A 12 -18.19 0.42 11.86
N ALA A 13 -18.76 1.31 11.06
CA ALA A 13 -19.05 0.99 9.67
C ALA A 13 -17.77 0.42 9.08
N ALA A 14 -17.84 -0.80 8.52
CA ALA A 14 -16.69 -1.42 7.88
C ALA A 14 -16.16 -0.42 6.84
N GLU A 15 -15.02 0.19 7.14
CA GLU A 15 -14.43 1.17 6.23
C GLU A 15 -14.21 0.50 4.87
N VAL A 16 -14.77 1.08 3.81
CA VAL A 16 -14.63 0.63 2.43
C VAL A 16 -13.89 1.69 1.65
N LEU A 17 -12.98 1.25 0.78
CA LEU A 17 -12.34 2.14 -0.19
C LEU A 17 -13.18 2.16 -1.46
N ASP A 18 -13.83 3.28 -1.73
CA ASP A 18 -14.76 3.44 -2.87
C ASP A 18 -14.05 3.66 -4.23
N ARG A 19 -12.72 3.64 -4.25
CA ARG A 19 -11.89 3.83 -5.44
C ARG A 19 -10.79 2.77 -5.53
N PRO A 20 -10.25 2.50 -6.73
CA PRO A 20 -9.12 1.59 -6.87
C PRO A 20 -7.92 2.03 -6.03
N LEU A 21 -7.08 1.08 -5.64
CA LEU A 21 -5.86 1.38 -4.89
C LEU A 21 -4.94 2.27 -5.73
N PRO A 22 -4.39 3.36 -5.15
CA PRO A 22 -3.34 4.13 -5.78
C PRO A 22 -2.16 3.22 -6.19
N ASP A 23 -1.58 3.44 -7.37
CA ASP A 23 -0.59 2.52 -7.95
C ASP A 23 0.64 2.31 -7.05
N GLY A 24 1.13 3.37 -6.39
CA GLY A 24 2.22 3.28 -5.41
C GLY A 24 1.89 2.35 -4.24
N VAL A 25 0.69 2.50 -3.67
CA VAL A 25 0.19 1.65 -2.58
C VAL A 25 -0.01 0.22 -3.07
N ARG A 26 -0.59 0.03 -4.25
CA ARG A 26 -0.80 -1.30 -4.86
C ARG A 26 0.51 -2.08 -4.97
N ARG A 27 1.59 -1.42 -5.42
CA ARG A 27 2.92 -2.05 -5.54
C ARG A 27 3.44 -2.52 -4.17
N ARG A 28 3.34 -1.67 -3.14
CA ARG A 28 3.76 -2.03 -1.77
C ARG A 28 2.91 -3.14 -1.18
N VAL A 29 1.59 -3.13 -1.40
CA VAL A 29 0.68 -4.22 -1.01
C VAL A 29 1.09 -5.55 -1.64
N VAL A 30 1.37 -5.57 -2.94
CA VAL A 30 1.84 -6.78 -3.63
C VAL A 30 3.17 -7.28 -3.03
N GLN A 31 4.07 -6.38 -2.66
CA GLN A 31 5.33 -6.74 -2.02
C GLN A 31 5.10 -7.39 -0.65
N ILE A 32 4.29 -6.77 0.22
CA ILE A 32 3.90 -7.35 1.53
C ILE A 32 3.30 -8.75 1.34
N VAL A 33 2.39 -8.91 0.39
CA VAL A 33 1.77 -10.21 0.10
C VAL A 33 2.83 -11.20 -0.38
N ALA A 34 3.72 -10.83 -1.30
CA ALA A 34 4.74 -11.72 -1.86
C ALA A 34 5.76 -12.21 -0.81
N ASP A 35 6.06 -11.38 0.17
CA ASP A 35 6.94 -11.69 1.30
C ASP A 35 6.22 -12.63 2.30
N GLY A 36 5.01 -12.28 2.71
CA GLY A 36 4.17 -13.13 3.57
C GLY A 36 3.81 -14.47 2.93
N PHE A 37 3.68 -14.50 1.60
CA PHE A 37 3.40 -15.69 0.79
C PHE A 37 4.39 -16.83 1.09
N GLY A 38 5.66 -16.51 1.30
CA GLY A 38 6.70 -17.51 1.55
C GLY A 38 6.54 -18.29 2.85
N GLY A 39 5.82 -17.71 3.83
CA GLY A 39 5.56 -18.33 5.12
C GLY A 39 4.26 -19.13 5.19
N LEU A 40 3.52 -19.27 4.08
CA LEU A 40 2.25 -20.00 4.01
C LEU A 40 2.41 -21.33 3.28
N THR A 41 1.71 -22.35 3.76
CA THR A 41 1.57 -23.63 3.08
C THR A 41 0.64 -23.51 1.87
N VAL A 42 0.75 -24.45 0.92
CA VAL A 42 -0.12 -24.48 -0.27
C VAL A 42 -1.61 -24.60 0.08
N ALA A 43 -1.94 -25.26 1.19
CA ALA A 43 -3.31 -25.43 1.67
C ALA A 43 -3.91 -24.11 2.20
N GLU A 44 -3.07 -23.23 2.75
CA GLU A 44 -3.48 -21.92 3.27
C GLU A 44 -3.64 -20.86 2.18
N LEU A 45 -3.15 -21.15 0.98
CA LEU A 45 -3.27 -20.26 -0.17
C LEU A 45 -4.62 -20.39 -0.88
N PRO A 46 -5.22 -19.25 -1.29
CA PRO A 46 -6.32 -19.22 -2.25
C PRO A 46 -5.99 -20.02 -3.51
N ALA A 47 -7.00 -20.71 -4.07
CA ALA A 47 -6.80 -21.66 -5.17
C ALA A 47 -6.07 -21.04 -6.37
N GLN A 48 -6.42 -19.81 -6.74
CA GLN A 48 -5.81 -19.05 -7.84
C GLN A 48 -4.32 -18.73 -7.61
N LEU A 49 -3.87 -18.71 -6.35
CA LEU A 49 -2.51 -18.37 -5.99
C LEU A 49 -1.56 -19.59 -5.88
N ARG A 50 -2.10 -20.80 -5.71
CA ARG A 50 -1.29 -22.02 -5.47
C ARG A 50 -0.26 -22.29 -6.56
N GLN A 51 -0.58 -22.00 -7.82
CA GLN A 51 0.34 -22.19 -8.95
C GLN A 51 1.64 -21.35 -8.85
N TYR A 52 1.60 -20.25 -8.09
CA TYR A 52 2.73 -19.35 -7.90
C TYR A 52 3.58 -19.73 -6.68
N ALA A 53 3.19 -20.74 -5.89
CA ALA A 53 3.94 -21.12 -4.69
C ALA A 53 5.35 -21.62 -4.97
N ARG A 54 5.56 -22.22 -6.14
CA ARG A 54 6.87 -22.65 -6.64
C ARG A 54 7.80 -21.50 -7.06
N PHE A 55 7.31 -20.27 -7.17
CA PHE A 55 8.11 -19.13 -7.62
C PHE A 55 8.89 -18.51 -6.47
N THR A 56 10.05 -17.91 -6.79
CA THR A 56 10.81 -17.06 -5.85
C THR A 56 10.00 -15.80 -5.50
N PRO A 57 10.28 -15.12 -4.38
CA PRO A 57 9.55 -13.90 -3.98
C PRO A 57 9.48 -12.85 -5.10
N THR A 58 10.60 -12.55 -5.76
CA THR A 58 10.66 -11.61 -6.88
C THR A 58 9.80 -12.04 -8.07
N ARG A 59 9.79 -13.33 -8.41
CA ARG A 59 8.93 -13.85 -9.50
C ARG A 59 7.46 -13.84 -9.10
N ARG A 60 7.13 -14.09 -7.83
CA ARG A 60 5.76 -14.00 -7.31
C ARG A 60 5.23 -12.57 -7.44
N ALA A 61 5.96 -11.57 -6.95
CA ALA A 61 5.58 -10.16 -7.10
C ALA A 61 5.37 -9.77 -8.58
N LYS A 62 6.28 -10.21 -9.46
CA LYS A 62 6.23 -9.91 -10.90
C LYS A 62 5.06 -10.57 -11.63
N PHE A 63 4.80 -11.86 -11.39
CA PHE A 63 3.87 -12.65 -12.20
C PHE A 63 2.50 -12.89 -11.55
N ALA A 64 2.41 -12.74 -10.23
CA ALA A 64 1.18 -12.97 -9.47
C ALA A 64 0.59 -11.69 -8.86
N GLY A 65 1.19 -10.52 -9.09
CA GLY A 65 0.80 -9.26 -8.42
C GLY A 65 -0.70 -8.94 -8.51
N ASN A 66 -1.30 -9.06 -9.70
CA ASN A 66 -2.74 -8.82 -9.87
C ASN A 66 -3.59 -9.84 -9.11
N ALA A 67 -3.22 -11.13 -9.16
CA ALA A 67 -3.92 -12.19 -8.44
C ALA A 67 -3.78 -12.03 -6.92
N MET A 68 -2.62 -11.57 -6.45
CA MET A 68 -2.35 -11.28 -5.04
C MET A 68 -3.21 -10.12 -4.54
N ALA A 69 -3.26 -9.01 -5.28
CA ALA A 69 -4.10 -7.87 -4.94
C ALA A 69 -5.58 -8.26 -4.87
N ALA A 70 -6.08 -8.97 -5.88
CA ALA A 70 -7.47 -9.43 -5.93
C ALA A 70 -7.80 -10.40 -4.79
N ALA A 71 -6.90 -11.33 -4.46
CA ALA A 71 -7.08 -12.25 -3.34
C ALA A 71 -7.13 -11.52 -2.01
N LEU A 72 -6.27 -10.52 -1.80
CA LEU A 72 -6.23 -9.76 -0.55
C LEU A 72 -7.52 -8.94 -0.32
N GLU A 73 -8.11 -8.44 -1.41
CA GLU A 73 -9.38 -7.71 -1.39
C GLU A 73 -10.56 -8.64 -1.09
N THR A 74 -10.63 -9.78 -1.76
CA THR A 74 -11.82 -10.65 -1.77
C THR A 74 -11.82 -11.79 -0.75
N ASP A 75 -10.66 -12.16 -0.19
CA ASP A 75 -10.51 -13.25 0.78
C ASP A 75 -10.04 -12.72 2.15
N PRO A 76 -10.97 -12.54 3.11
CA PRO A 76 -10.63 -12.06 4.45
C PRO A 76 -9.68 -12.98 5.23
N LEU A 77 -9.78 -14.29 5.05
CA LEU A 77 -8.94 -15.26 5.76
C LEU A 77 -7.50 -15.21 5.24
N PHE A 78 -7.33 -15.11 3.93
CA PHE A 78 -6.02 -14.88 3.33
C PHE A 78 -5.42 -13.55 3.80
N ARG A 79 -6.20 -12.46 3.81
CA ARG A 79 -5.74 -11.16 4.33
C ARG A 79 -5.32 -11.23 5.79
N GLN A 80 -6.08 -11.93 6.63
CA GLN A 80 -5.72 -12.13 8.04
C GLN A 80 -4.35 -12.82 8.15
N ARG A 81 -4.12 -13.93 7.42
CA ARG A 81 -2.83 -14.64 7.42
C ARG A 81 -1.68 -13.76 6.96
N ILE A 82 -1.88 -12.95 5.91
CA ILE A 82 -0.87 -11.98 5.48
C ILE A 82 -0.64 -10.91 6.56
N GLY A 83 -1.68 -10.46 7.24
CA GLY A 83 -1.58 -9.55 8.38
C GLY A 83 -0.77 -10.13 9.54
N GLU A 84 -0.95 -11.41 9.86
CA GLU A 84 -0.14 -12.12 10.84
C GLU A 84 1.34 -12.15 10.45
N LYS A 85 1.65 -12.46 9.17
CA LYS A 85 3.03 -12.43 8.66
C LYS A 85 3.63 -11.02 8.63
N LEU A 86 2.81 -10.00 8.38
CA LEU A 86 3.24 -8.60 8.48
C LEU A 86 3.57 -8.20 9.93
N ARG A 87 2.77 -8.65 10.90
CA ARG A 87 3.03 -8.42 12.33
C ARG A 87 4.32 -9.09 12.81
N GLU A 88 4.59 -10.31 12.33
CA GLU A 88 5.83 -11.02 12.62
C GLU A 88 7.07 -10.30 12.04
N SER A 89 6.96 -9.75 10.83
CA SER A 89 8.10 -9.13 10.13
C SER A 89 8.32 -7.66 10.48
N GLN A 90 7.26 -6.93 10.86
CA GLN A 90 7.30 -5.50 11.14
C GLN A 90 6.48 -5.15 12.41
N PRO A 91 6.85 -5.68 13.58
CA PRO A 91 6.07 -5.51 14.81
C PRO A 91 5.93 -4.04 15.22
N GLU A 92 6.97 -3.22 15.02
CA GLU A 92 6.95 -1.80 15.38
C GLU A 92 5.95 -1.00 14.54
N LEU A 93 5.94 -1.22 13.22
CA LEU A 93 5.01 -0.54 12.31
C LEU A 93 3.56 -0.97 12.60
N THR A 94 3.33 -2.27 12.78
CA THR A 94 1.98 -2.79 13.03
C THR A 94 1.43 -2.35 14.38
N GLY A 95 2.26 -2.31 15.44
CA GLY A 95 1.86 -1.77 16.75
C GLY A 95 1.59 -0.26 16.72
N ALA A 96 2.36 0.50 15.95
CA ALA A 96 2.12 1.93 15.73
C ALA A 96 0.80 2.19 14.99
N LEU A 97 0.45 1.34 14.02
CA LEU A 97 -0.82 1.40 13.31
C LEU A 97 -2.02 1.04 14.20
N ASP A 98 -1.90 -0.01 15.03
CA ASP A 98 -2.97 -0.40 15.95
C ASP A 98 -3.25 0.67 17.01
N SER A 99 -2.21 1.40 17.43
CA SER A 99 -2.33 2.54 18.36
C SER A 99 -2.78 3.85 17.68
N GLY A 100 -3.00 3.84 16.36
CA GLY A 100 -3.44 5.01 15.60
C GLY A 100 -2.37 6.11 15.45
N SER A 101 -1.11 5.78 15.73
CA SER A 101 0.03 6.72 15.70
C SER A 101 1.13 6.17 14.80
N PRO A 102 0.95 6.16 13.45
CA PRO A 102 1.97 5.68 12.54
C PRO A 102 3.28 6.48 12.70
N PRO A 103 4.46 5.84 12.57
CA PRO A 103 5.73 6.52 12.82
C PRO A 103 5.95 7.66 11.81
N PRO A 104 6.32 8.87 12.25
CA PRO A 104 6.44 10.04 11.35
C PRO A 104 7.59 9.90 10.33
N ALA A 105 8.55 9.02 10.57
CA ALA A 105 9.67 8.74 9.68
C ALA A 105 9.42 7.58 8.70
N ALA A 106 8.28 6.88 8.80
CA ALA A 106 7.95 5.79 7.89
C ALA A 106 7.53 6.33 6.53
N ASP A 107 7.85 5.59 5.45
CA ASP A 107 7.37 5.91 4.11
C ASP A 107 5.83 5.86 4.10
N PRO A 108 5.13 6.95 3.70
CA PRO A 108 3.67 6.98 3.65
C PRO A 108 3.05 5.85 2.83
N LEU A 109 3.72 5.38 1.76
CA LEU A 109 3.24 4.27 0.94
C LEU A 109 3.31 2.93 1.69
N ASP A 110 4.32 2.73 2.53
CA ASP A 110 4.44 1.53 3.36
C ASP A 110 3.41 1.52 4.49
N VAL A 111 3.20 2.68 5.14
CA VAL A 111 2.14 2.88 6.15
C VAL A 111 0.77 2.58 5.55
N ALA A 112 0.47 3.14 4.38
CA ALA A 112 -0.79 2.91 3.67
C ALA A 112 -0.98 1.44 3.26
N ALA A 113 0.07 0.78 2.77
CA ALA A 113 -0.01 -0.62 2.38
C ALA A 113 -0.22 -1.55 3.59
N ALA A 114 0.47 -1.29 4.70
CA ALA A 114 0.26 -2.01 5.95
C ALA A 114 -1.15 -1.78 6.51
N ALA A 115 -1.65 -0.54 6.50
CA ALA A 115 -3.02 -0.22 6.89
C ALA A 115 -4.06 -0.91 5.99
N TYR A 116 -3.80 -1.00 4.68
CA TYR A 116 -4.65 -1.74 3.76
C TYR A 116 -4.76 -3.23 4.10
N VAL A 117 -3.66 -3.86 4.51
CA VAL A 117 -3.65 -5.27 4.93
C VAL A 117 -4.34 -5.46 6.27
N LEU A 118 -4.00 -4.64 7.27
CA LEU A 118 -4.41 -4.84 8.67
C LEU A 118 -5.82 -4.32 8.98
N ARG A 119 -6.33 -3.38 8.18
CA ARG A 119 -7.64 -2.74 8.37
C ARG A 119 -7.86 -2.13 9.78
N PRO A 120 -6.89 -1.41 10.38
CA PRO A 120 -7.16 -0.68 11.61
C PRO A 120 -8.17 0.45 11.35
N PRO A 121 -8.81 1.00 12.40
CA PRO A 121 -9.64 2.19 12.24
C PRO A 121 -8.88 3.33 11.55
N GLY A 122 -9.50 3.98 10.57
CA GLY A 122 -8.96 5.07 9.76
C GLY A 122 -8.09 4.63 8.58
N TRP A 123 -8.00 3.33 8.27
CA TRP A 123 -7.11 2.84 7.21
C TRP A 123 -7.42 3.46 5.83
N VAL A 124 -8.68 3.77 5.51
CA VAL A 124 -9.05 4.37 4.22
C VAL A 124 -8.44 5.75 4.06
N LYS A 125 -8.36 6.51 5.15
CA LYS A 125 -7.75 7.85 5.17
C LYS A 125 -6.25 7.76 4.92
N LEU A 126 -5.58 6.79 5.54
CA LEU A 126 -4.14 6.56 5.33
C LEU A 126 -3.82 6.21 3.88
N VAL A 127 -4.59 5.30 3.28
CA VAL A 127 -4.42 4.90 1.87
C VAL A 127 -4.68 6.07 0.92
N THR A 128 -5.74 6.84 1.19
CA THR A 128 -6.11 8.02 0.40
C THR A 128 -5.02 9.09 0.45
N ALA A 129 -4.57 9.47 1.65
CA ALA A 129 -3.56 10.51 1.84
C ALA A 129 -2.22 10.13 1.19
N ALA A 130 -1.76 8.88 1.37
CA ALA A 130 -0.52 8.42 0.76
C ALA A 130 -0.60 8.36 -0.78
N GLY A 131 -1.77 7.99 -1.32
CA GLY A 131 -2.00 8.00 -2.76
C GLY A 131 -1.93 9.40 -3.36
N GLU A 132 -2.58 10.37 -2.72
CA GLU A 132 -2.58 11.77 -3.14
C GLU A 132 -1.18 12.38 -3.05
N GLU A 133 -0.44 12.09 -1.98
CA GLU A 133 0.95 12.51 -1.83
C GLU A 133 1.84 11.95 -2.94
N ALA A 134 1.77 10.64 -3.19
CA ALA A 134 2.57 10.01 -4.24
C ALA A 134 2.25 10.56 -5.62
N GLN A 135 0.97 10.82 -5.92
CA GLN A 135 0.57 11.42 -7.18
C GLN A 135 1.11 12.85 -7.34
N ARG A 136 1.11 13.66 -6.28
CA ARG A 136 1.71 15.01 -6.31
C ARG A 136 3.22 14.93 -6.55
N ALA A 137 3.93 14.07 -5.82
CA ALA A 137 5.37 13.89 -5.98
C ALA A 137 5.76 13.33 -7.36
N ASP A 138 4.91 12.50 -8.00
CA ASP A 138 5.11 12.05 -9.37
C ASP A 138 4.94 13.21 -10.38
N ALA A 139 3.92 14.06 -10.19
CA ALA A 139 3.67 15.20 -11.05
C ALA A 139 4.80 16.24 -10.98
N GLU A 140 5.27 16.56 -9.78
CA GLU A 140 6.38 17.50 -9.57
C GLU A 140 7.67 17.02 -10.26
N ARG A 141 7.99 15.73 -10.14
CA ARG A 141 9.15 15.13 -10.81
C ARG A 141 9.03 15.18 -12.34
N ALA A 142 7.85 14.86 -12.88
CA ALA A 142 7.62 14.92 -14.32
C ALA A 142 7.79 16.35 -14.87
N ASP A 143 7.35 17.36 -14.12
CA ASP A 143 7.52 18.78 -14.48
C ASP A 143 8.99 19.21 -14.43
N GLU A 144 9.77 18.72 -13.47
CA GLU A 144 11.22 18.98 -13.38
C GLU A 144 11.99 18.33 -14.53
N GLU A 145 11.70 17.06 -14.84
CA GLU A 145 12.30 16.34 -15.96
C GLU A 145 11.98 17.01 -17.30
N THR A 146 10.72 17.44 -17.49
CA THR A 146 10.29 18.18 -18.68
C THR A 146 11.05 19.50 -18.82
N ARG A 147 11.20 20.25 -17.72
CA ARG A 147 11.97 21.49 -17.70
C ARG A 147 13.45 21.25 -18.03
N ALA A 148 14.07 20.23 -17.46
CA ALA A 148 15.46 19.88 -17.74
C ALA A 148 15.69 19.50 -19.21
N GLU A 149 14.78 18.71 -19.80
CA GLU A 149 14.88 18.32 -21.21
C GLU A 149 14.66 19.53 -22.14
N LEU A 150 13.73 20.43 -21.83
CA LEU A 150 13.54 21.66 -22.61
C LEU A 150 14.79 22.54 -22.61
N GLU A 151 15.45 22.72 -21.46
CA GLU A 151 16.69 23.48 -21.36
C GLU A 151 17.83 22.81 -22.13
N ARG A 152 17.93 21.48 -22.06
CA ARG A 152 18.89 20.71 -22.85
C ARG A 152 18.67 20.90 -24.36
N LEU A 153 17.44 20.74 -24.83
CA LEU A 153 17.10 20.88 -26.25
C LEU A 153 17.33 22.31 -26.76
N ARG A 154 17.06 23.33 -25.93
CA ARG A 154 17.40 24.74 -26.24
C ARG A 154 18.90 24.93 -26.41
N ALA A 155 19.71 24.39 -25.50
CA ALA A 155 21.16 24.46 -25.59
C ALA A 155 21.72 23.70 -26.82
N GLU A 156 21.13 22.56 -27.19
CA GLU A 156 21.50 21.83 -28.41
C GLU A 156 21.16 22.63 -29.68
N LEU A 157 19.99 23.28 -29.73
CA LEU A 157 19.59 24.16 -30.85
C LEU A 157 20.53 25.34 -31.00
N ASP A 158 20.90 26.00 -29.91
CA ASP A 158 21.79 27.17 -29.95
C ASP A 158 23.22 26.79 -30.36
N ARG A 159 23.68 25.56 -30.09
CA ARG A 159 24.97 25.05 -30.59
C ARG A 159 24.96 24.66 -32.06
N ALA A 160 23.79 24.34 -32.60
CA ALA A 160 23.61 23.95 -34.01
C ALA A 160 23.33 25.16 -34.94
N ARG A 161 23.20 26.36 -34.37
CA ARG A 161 23.11 27.64 -35.06
C ARG A 161 24.49 28.25 -35.26
#